data_AF-A0AAR5QFZ7-F1
#
_entry.id   AF-A0AAR5QFZ7-F1
#
_cell.length_a   1.000
_cell.length_b   1.000
_cell.length_c   1.000
_cell.angle_alpha   90.00
_cell.angle_beta   90.00
_cell.angle_gamma   90.00
#
_symmetry.space_group_name_H-M   'P 1'
#
loop_
_entity.id
_entity.type
_entity.pdbx_description
1 polymer ?
#
loop_
_entity_poly.entity_id
_entity_poly.type
_entity_poly.pdbx_seq_one_letter_code
_entity_poly.pdbx_strand_id
1 'polypeptide(L)'
;MIKLVYYKNSDGSEAERTIFLNSKARFDGLSKIEMRSNICIEHYIDRDDKLFYRQVCYDSKRLSSEGSEDAATNRRPIYKIIQKFLRDERKSPYEDISIREFNIRERAIHLKFQYGKDNVTASTRTFIKPPISEMGDSMTFKPELTYGYQAEIGAKPPRQLQLFLLLEQQLQDEKEVIELIRDFENQISELLLLRAHEMAFSKLDVSVFNREQNQEFRSGMLEQEEKQRMYKEKEVEEEIDYLGPYLARLGNPDALTYQQALDVKYSCLDEFRHLLVARANDIQHQFEKTSDRIEEIQSWYTENHERISPEAEAKYFEEVNELIFYLRTLEIRLSRHKDLSFSRYEAIVQYVNSHPMLDILDHFETAR
;
A
#
# COMPACT_ATOMS: atom_id res chain seq x y z
N MET A 1 -2.36 16.58 4.09
CA MET A 1 -2.37 17.42 2.87
C MET A 1 -1.20 18.40 2.97
N ILE A 2 -0.18 18.27 2.12
CA ILE A 2 0.94 19.22 2.02
C ILE A 2 0.46 20.37 1.14
N LYS A 3 0.48 21.61 1.63
CA LYS A 3 0.12 22.78 0.83
C LYS A 3 1.40 23.49 0.42
N LEU A 4 1.92 23.19 -0.76
CA LEU A 4 3.08 23.89 -1.28
C LEU A 4 2.64 25.24 -1.88
N VAL A 5 3.13 26.34 -1.34
CA VAL A 5 2.92 27.68 -1.91
C VAL A 5 4.20 28.09 -2.62
N TYR A 6 4.26 27.80 -3.91
CA TYR A 6 5.38 28.15 -4.76
C TYR A 6 5.24 29.60 -5.25
N TYR A 7 6.19 30.47 -4.90
CA TYR A 7 6.37 31.75 -5.55
C TYR A 7 7.44 31.57 -6.64
N LYS A 8 7.01 31.70 -7.88
CA LYS A 8 7.80 31.44 -9.10
C LYS A 8 8.99 32.39 -9.20
N ASN A 9 10.18 31.84 -9.52
CA ASN A 9 11.02 32.33 -10.64
C ASN A 9 12.37 31.60 -10.86
N SER A 10 12.72 30.55 -10.12
CA SER A 10 13.88 29.71 -10.49
C SER A 10 13.81 28.33 -9.83
N ASP A 11 14.33 27.31 -10.51
CA ASP A 11 14.42 25.92 -10.00
C ASP A 11 15.76 25.63 -9.29
N GLY A 12 16.63 26.64 -9.16
CA GLY A 12 17.89 26.55 -8.42
C GLY A 12 17.73 26.48 -6.90
N SER A 13 18.76 26.05 -6.19
CA SER A 13 18.83 25.97 -4.72
C SER A 13 18.72 27.33 -4.01
N GLU A 14 18.92 28.42 -4.75
CA GLU A 14 18.86 29.81 -4.29
C GLU A 14 17.47 30.46 -4.41
N ALA A 15 16.52 29.79 -5.04
CA ALA A 15 15.20 30.37 -5.22
C ALA A 15 14.47 30.56 -3.90
N GLU A 16 13.70 31.65 -3.82
CA GLU A 16 12.84 31.90 -2.69
C GLU A 16 11.61 30.98 -2.73
N ARG A 17 11.40 30.21 -1.67
CA ARG A 17 10.31 29.22 -1.59
C ARG A 17 9.75 29.13 -0.19
N THR A 18 8.46 28.85 -0.09
CA THR A 18 7.82 28.52 1.19
C THR A 18 7.02 27.22 1.06
N ILE A 19 7.34 26.25 1.91
CA ILE A 19 6.70 24.93 1.92
C ILE A 19 5.91 24.81 3.21
N PHE A 20 4.59 24.61 3.13
CA PHE A 20 3.77 24.30 4.30
C PHE A 20 3.51 22.80 4.36
N LEU A 21 3.85 22.21 5.49
CA LEU A 21 3.70 20.80 5.78
C LEU A 21 2.60 20.57 6.82
N ASN A 22 1.97 19.40 6.75
CA ASN A 22 1.00 19.02 7.76
C ASN A 22 1.72 18.46 8.99
N SER A 23 1.94 19.31 10.00
CA SER A 23 2.64 18.92 11.23
C SER A 23 1.96 17.74 11.95
N LYS A 24 0.63 17.64 11.92
CA LYS A 24 -0.12 16.55 12.59
C LYS A 24 0.13 15.16 12.02
N ALA A 25 0.51 15.08 10.74
CA ALA A 25 0.76 13.80 10.07
C ALA A 25 2.24 13.40 10.09
N ARG A 26 3.13 14.28 10.56
CA ARG A 26 4.57 14.04 10.61
C ARG A 26 5.01 13.80 12.05
N PHE A 27 5.97 12.90 12.22
CA PHE A 27 6.55 12.61 13.53
C PHE A 27 7.53 13.70 14.01
N ASP A 28 8.14 14.46 13.09
CA ASP A 28 9.19 15.45 13.39
C ASP A 28 8.66 16.84 13.82
N GLY A 29 7.34 17.05 13.79
CA GLY A 29 6.68 18.32 14.11
C GLY A 29 6.90 19.44 13.08
N LEU A 30 7.51 19.17 11.92
CA LEU A 30 7.82 20.21 10.93
C LEU A 30 6.54 20.75 10.27
N SER A 31 6.37 22.06 10.33
CA SER A 31 5.14 22.74 9.88
C SER A 31 5.36 23.66 8.67
N LYS A 32 6.52 24.31 8.60
CA LYS A 32 6.82 25.30 7.56
C LYS A 32 8.32 25.37 7.31
N ILE A 33 8.68 25.51 6.03
CA ILE A 33 10.04 25.76 5.57
C ILE A 33 10.02 27.05 4.76
N GLU A 34 10.92 27.98 5.05
CA GLU A 34 11.18 29.17 4.25
C GLU A 34 12.61 29.12 3.73
N MET A 35 12.77 29.08 2.41
CA MET A 35 14.06 29.12 1.75
C MET A 35 14.23 30.46 1.06
N ARG A 36 15.41 31.04 1.20
CA ARG A 36 15.90 32.24 0.49
C ARG A 36 17.32 31.93 -0.02
N SER A 37 17.88 32.83 -0.83
CA SER A 37 19.22 32.67 -1.41
C SER A 37 20.29 32.18 -0.43
N ASN A 38 20.33 32.73 0.79
CA ASN A 38 21.40 32.46 1.77
C ASN A 38 20.86 31.96 3.11
N ILE A 39 19.57 31.68 3.22
CA ILE A 39 18.92 31.33 4.49
C ILE A 39 17.88 30.24 4.25
N CYS A 40 17.88 29.22 5.09
CA CYS A 40 16.78 28.27 5.24
C CYS A 40 16.23 28.38 6.67
N ILE A 41 14.92 28.47 6.82
CA ILE A 41 14.23 28.56 8.10
C ILE A 41 13.21 27.43 8.19
N GLU A 42 13.22 26.73 9.31
CA GLU A 42 12.35 25.61 9.61
C GLU A 42 11.57 25.91 10.88
N HIS A 43 10.25 25.75 10.82
CA HIS A 43 9.33 25.98 11.93
C HIS A 43 8.73 24.67 12.37
N TYR A 44 8.80 24.41 13.67
CA TYR A 44 8.31 23.19 14.29
C TYR A 44 7.19 23.48 15.28
N ILE A 45 6.30 22.51 15.43
CA ILE A 45 5.16 22.53 16.35
C ILE A 45 5.23 21.27 17.21
N ASP A 46 5.03 21.42 18.51
CA ASP A 46 4.86 20.33 19.48
C ASP A 46 5.98 19.28 19.51
N ARG A 47 7.25 19.68 19.34
CA ARG A 47 8.38 18.77 19.52
C ARG A 47 8.68 18.51 21.00
N ASP A 48 9.08 17.27 21.29
CA ASP A 48 9.45 16.83 22.65
C ASP A 48 10.68 17.57 23.18
N ASP A 49 11.66 17.83 22.32
CA ASP A 49 12.90 18.56 22.61
C ASP A 49 12.71 20.09 22.71
N LYS A 50 11.46 20.57 22.60
CA LYS A 50 11.07 21.98 22.64
C LYS A 50 11.63 22.86 21.52
N LEU A 51 12.29 22.29 20.51
CA LEU A 51 12.72 23.03 19.33
C LEU A 51 11.49 23.51 18.56
N PHE A 52 11.37 24.82 18.33
CA PHE A 52 10.27 25.39 17.53
C PHE A 52 10.75 26.15 16.31
N TYR A 53 12.04 26.47 16.24
CA TYR A 53 12.62 27.27 15.16
C TYR A 53 14.07 26.88 14.94
N ARG A 54 14.43 26.62 13.67
CA ARG A 54 15.81 26.45 13.23
C ARG A 54 16.04 27.33 12.01
N GLN A 55 17.17 28.04 12.00
CA GLN A 55 17.61 28.87 10.88
C GLN A 55 19.04 28.50 10.51
N VAL A 56 19.23 28.17 9.25
CA VAL A 56 20.52 27.84 8.65
C VAL A 56 20.92 28.98 7.72
N CYS A 57 22.13 29.49 7.87
CA CYS A 57 22.68 30.54 7.04
C CYS A 57 23.87 30.01 6.22
N TYR A 58 23.83 30.30 4.92
CA TYR A 58 24.77 29.81 3.92
C TYR A 58 25.66 30.92 3.38
N ASP A 59 26.92 30.61 3.08
CA ASP A 59 27.80 31.57 2.43
C ASP A 59 27.51 31.59 0.93
N SER A 60 27.27 32.77 0.37
CA SER A 60 26.99 32.97 -1.07
C SER A 60 28.27 33.03 -1.91
N LYS A 61 29.43 33.26 -1.30
CA LYS A 61 30.67 33.60 -2.04
C LYS A 61 31.64 32.45 -2.18
N ARG A 62 31.34 31.29 -1.60
CA ARG A 62 32.18 30.10 -1.69
C ARG A 62 31.36 28.97 -2.28
N LEU A 63 31.54 28.71 -3.56
CA LEU A 63 31.58 27.32 -4.00
C LEU A 63 32.65 26.67 -3.12
N SER A 64 32.20 25.74 -2.29
CA SER A 64 33.02 24.83 -1.47
C SER A 64 34.46 24.70 -1.98
N SER A 65 35.43 25.00 -1.13
CA SER A 65 36.86 24.90 -1.42
C SER A 65 37.17 23.57 -2.13
N GLU A 66 37.92 23.63 -3.24
CA GLU A 66 38.36 22.46 -3.99
C GLU A 66 38.98 21.43 -3.03
N GLY A 67 38.33 20.26 -2.89
CA GLY A 67 38.75 19.17 -1.99
C GLY A 67 37.83 18.82 -0.81
N SER A 68 36.68 19.49 -0.64
CA SER A 68 35.64 19.06 0.33
C SER A 68 34.54 18.22 -0.33
N GLU A 69 33.91 17.28 0.39
CA GLU A 69 32.75 16.51 -0.11
C GLU A 69 31.60 17.40 -0.61
N ASP A 70 31.47 18.59 -0.01
CA ASP A 70 30.53 19.64 -0.43
C ASP A 70 30.82 20.18 -1.85
N ALA A 71 32.06 20.07 -2.34
CA ALA A 71 32.47 20.46 -3.71
C ALA A 71 32.07 19.46 -4.78
N ALA A 72 31.98 18.17 -4.42
CA ALA A 72 31.44 17.16 -5.33
C ALA A 72 29.91 17.29 -5.48
N THR A 73 29.22 17.84 -4.48
CA THR A 73 27.76 17.96 -4.43
C THR A 73 27.23 19.38 -4.72
N ASN A 74 28.11 20.34 -5.07
CA ASN A 74 27.76 21.76 -5.29
C ASN A 74 26.94 22.37 -4.14
N ARG A 75 27.21 21.96 -2.90
CA ARG A 75 26.46 22.43 -1.73
C ARG A 75 27.03 23.75 -1.21
N ARG A 76 26.13 24.64 -0.80
CA ARG A 76 26.54 25.88 -0.15
C ARG A 76 27.11 25.55 1.24
N PRO A 77 28.25 26.16 1.63
CA PRO A 77 28.82 25.95 2.95
C PRO A 77 27.96 26.65 4.01
N ILE A 78 27.66 25.93 5.09
CA ILE A 78 26.94 26.46 6.23
C ILE A 78 27.92 27.27 7.08
N TYR A 79 27.62 28.53 7.37
CA TYR A 79 28.48 29.36 8.22
C TYR A 79 27.88 29.63 9.59
N LYS A 80 26.56 29.54 9.73
CA LYS A 80 25.85 29.83 10.99
C LYS A 80 24.54 29.05 11.07
N ILE A 81 24.25 28.49 12.25
CA ILE A 81 23.00 27.80 12.57
C ILE A 81 22.44 28.41 13.85
N ILE A 82 21.15 28.73 13.87
CA ILE A 82 20.43 29.27 15.03
C ILE A 82 19.25 28.34 15.34
N GLN A 83 19.17 27.84 16.56
CA GLN A 83 18.05 27.08 17.09
C GLN A 83 17.41 27.85 18.24
N LYS A 84 16.06 27.85 18.29
CA LYS A 84 15.31 28.43 19.41
C LYS A 84 14.38 27.39 20.00
N PHE A 85 14.33 27.37 21.33
CA PHE A 85 13.62 26.38 22.11
C PHE A 85 12.58 27.04 23.02
N LEU A 86 11.45 26.37 23.21
CA LEU A 86 10.45 26.75 24.21
C LEU A 86 10.96 26.41 25.61
N ARG A 87 10.35 27.02 26.62
CA ARG A 87 10.68 26.76 28.03
C ARG A 87 10.39 25.31 28.40
N ASP A 88 11.38 24.62 28.94
CA ASP A 88 11.20 23.32 29.59
C ASP A 88 11.14 23.50 31.11
N GLU A 89 9.95 23.33 31.68
CA GLU A 89 9.72 23.47 33.12
C GLU A 89 10.43 22.39 33.95
N ARG A 90 10.90 21.30 33.33
CA ARG A 90 11.65 20.23 34.01
C ARG A 90 13.07 20.65 34.37
N LYS A 91 13.61 21.71 33.74
CA LYS A 91 14.98 22.20 33.92
C LYS A 91 15.00 23.56 34.61
N SER A 92 16.08 23.87 35.32
CA SER A 92 16.32 25.22 35.83
C SER A 92 16.38 26.23 34.66
N PRO A 93 15.84 27.46 34.78
CA PRO A 93 15.96 28.47 33.72
C PRO A 93 17.39 28.76 33.31
N TYR A 94 18.34 28.57 34.23
CA TYR A 94 19.76 28.83 34.02
C TYR A 94 20.51 27.69 33.33
N GLU A 95 19.89 26.52 33.18
CA GLU A 95 20.41 25.35 32.48
C GLU A 95 19.61 25.04 31.20
N ASP A 96 18.42 25.62 31.08
CA ASP A 96 17.54 25.48 29.94
C ASP A 96 17.91 26.49 28.83
N ILE A 97 18.31 25.98 27.67
CA ILE A 97 18.78 26.80 26.55
C ILE A 97 17.57 27.35 25.81
N SER A 98 17.45 28.67 25.70
CA SER A 98 16.40 29.34 24.91
C SER A 98 16.82 29.56 23.46
N ILE A 99 18.09 29.92 23.25
CA ILE A 99 18.67 30.12 21.93
C ILE A 99 20.06 29.49 21.91
N ARG A 100 20.31 28.68 20.90
CA ARG A 100 21.60 28.11 20.59
C ARG A 100 22.04 28.60 19.22
N GLU A 101 23.25 29.13 19.14
CA GLU A 101 23.83 29.59 17.89
C GLU A 101 25.19 28.91 17.70
N PHE A 102 25.31 28.15 16.62
CA PHE A 102 26.58 27.61 16.14
C PHE A 102 27.12 28.53 15.05
N ASN A 103 28.14 29.32 15.35
CA ASN A 103 28.86 30.12 14.37
C ASN A 103 30.09 29.34 13.89
N ILE A 104 29.90 28.59 12.82
CA ILE A 104 30.92 27.69 12.25
C ILE A 104 32.11 28.51 11.75
N ARG A 105 31.85 29.68 11.14
CA ARG A 105 32.88 30.56 10.58
C ARG A 105 33.77 31.20 11.65
N GLU A 106 33.18 31.73 12.70
CA GLU A 106 33.92 32.31 13.83
C GLU A 106 34.39 31.26 14.84
N ARG A 107 34.07 29.99 14.59
CA ARG A 107 34.36 28.87 15.49
C ARG A 107 33.85 29.12 16.91
N ALA A 108 32.68 29.73 17.03
CA ALA A 108 32.09 30.08 18.31
C ALA A 108 30.71 29.41 18.48
N ILE A 109 30.38 29.07 19.72
CA ILE A 109 29.07 28.59 20.13
C ILE A 109 28.50 29.59 21.12
N HIS A 110 27.35 30.18 20.81
CA HIS A 110 26.67 31.12 21.69
C HIS A 110 25.39 30.49 22.23
N LEU A 111 25.30 30.43 23.55
CA LEU A 111 24.14 29.94 24.28
C LEU A 111 23.48 31.10 25.02
N LYS A 112 22.18 31.21 24.86
CA LYS A 112 21.31 32.04 25.70
C LYS A 112 20.38 31.11 26.44
N PHE A 113 20.31 31.25 27.75
CA PHE A 113 19.43 30.43 28.60
C PHE A 113 18.04 31.08 28.71
N GLN A 114 17.08 30.40 29.33
CA GLN A 114 15.77 30.96 29.61
C GLN A 114 15.85 32.04 30.68
N TYR A 115 14.87 32.94 30.70
CA TYR A 115 14.78 33.97 31.74
C TYR A 115 14.45 33.32 33.09
N GLY A 116 15.27 33.64 34.10
CA GLY A 116 14.96 33.29 35.49
C GLY A 116 13.74 34.06 35.99
N LYS A 117 13.12 33.55 37.05
CA LYS A 117 12.00 34.24 37.71
C LYS A 117 12.49 35.61 38.20
N ASP A 118 11.72 36.65 37.90
CA ASP A 118 11.99 38.05 38.29
C ASP A 118 13.28 38.66 37.68
N ASN A 119 13.89 38.02 36.68
CA ASN A 119 15.08 38.55 35.98
C ASN A 119 14.70 39.28 34.69
N VAL A 120 15.28 40.47 34.48
CA VAL A 120 15.12 41.26 33.24
C VAL A 120 16.08 40.80 32.13
N THR A 121 17.20 40.18 32.50
CA THR A 121 18.25 39.67 31.61
C THR A 121 18.33 38.15 31.70
N ALA A 122 18.74 37.50 30.61
CA ALA A 122 18.98 36.05 30.57
C ALA A 122 20.47 35.75 30.70
N SER A 123 20.81 34.63 31.34
CA SER A 123 22.20 34.14 31.36
C SER A 123 22.66 33.81 29.94
N THR A 124 23.96 34.00 29.68
CA THR A 124 24.59 33.69 28.40
C THR A 124 25.91 32.98 28.61
N ARG A 125 26.30 32.17 27.62
CA ARG A 125 27.59 31.49 27.61
C ARG A 125 28.09 31.41 26.17
N THR A 126 29.34 31.81 25.96
CA THR A 126 30.04 31.63 24.70
C THR A 126 31.18 30.66 24.89
N PHE A 127 31.35 29.76 23.94
CA PHE A 127 32.52 28.91 23.80
C PHE A 127 33.25 29.25 22.50
N ILE A 128 34.57 29.36 22.56
CA ILE A 128 35.45 29.49 21.40
C ILE A 128 36.08 28.12 21.17
N LYS A 129 35.80 27.51 20.01
CA LYS A 129 36.31 26.20 19.65
C LYS A 129 37.81 26.32 19.34
N PRO A 130 38.70 25.57 20.03
CA PRO A 130 40.12 25.55 19.71
C PRO A 130 40.36 25.05 18.27
N PRO A 131 41.55 25.30 17.69
CA PRO A 131 41.93 24.88 16.33
C PRO A 131 41.66 23.40 16.05
N ILE A 132 41.45 23.04 14.77
CA ILE A 132 41.10 21.65 14.38
C ILE A 132 42.24 20.69 14.77
N SER A 133 43.48 21.15 14.75
CA SER A 133 44.67 20.42 15.20
C SER A 133 44.64 20.03 16.68
N GLU A 134 43.89 20.76 17.52
CA GLU A 134 43.80 20.53 18.97
C GLU A 134 42.50 19.80 19.37
N MET A 135 41.64 19.48 18.41
CA MET A 135 40.32 18.87 18.60
C MET A 135 40.31 17.32 18.52
N GLY A 136 41.48 16.67 18.52
CA GLY A 136 41.60 15.20 18.52
C GLY A 136 41.30 14.55 19.88
N ASP A 137 41.80 13.32 20.10
CA ASP A 137 41.55 12.45 21.27
C ASP A 137 41.93 13.04 22.65
N SER A 138 42.47 14.25 22.72
CA SER A 138 42.84 14.91 23.99
C SER A 138 42.60 16.42 23.92
N MET A 139 41.35 16.81 23.67
CA MET A 139 40.93 18.22 23.74
C MET A 139 41.18 18.77 25.16
N THR A 140 42.17 19.65 25.30
CA THR A 140 42.49 20.28 26.60
C THR A 140 41.61 21.50 26.80
N PHE A 141 40.66 21.43 27.74
CA PHE A 141 39.78 22.55 28.07
C PHE A 141 40.55 23.67 28.76
N LYS A 142 40.69 24.81 28.09
CA LYS A 142 41.27 26.03 28.68
C LYS A 142 40.13 26.96 29.13
N PRO A 143 40.10 27.41 30.40
CA PRO A 143 39.06 28.31 30.91
C PRO A 143 38.90 29.61 30.11
N GLU A 144 39.96 30.07 29.44
CA GLU A 144 39.98 31.27 28.59
C GLU A 144 39.13 31.12 27.32
N LEU A 145 38.83 29.89 26.90
CA LEU A 145 38.02 29.59 25.73
C LEU A 145 36.52 29.72 25.99
N THR A 146 36.13 30.17 27.18
CA THR A 146 34.73 30.42 27.50
C THR A 146 34.54 31.67 28.33
N TYR A 147 33.48 32.41 28.03
CA TYR A 147 33.04 33.57 28.79
C TYR A 147 31.52 33.63 28.77
N GLY A 148 30.91 34.34 29.71
CA GLY A 148 29.45 34.39 29.80
C GLY A 148 28.97 35.21 30.98
N TYR A 149 27.69 35.57 30.92
CA TYR A 149 26.99 36.33 31.94
C TYR A 149 26.02 35.42 32.71
N GLN A 150 25.96 35.55 34.03
CA GLN A 150 24.96 34.90 34.87
C GLN A 150 24.00 35.96 35.41
N ALA A 151 22.70 35.78 35.16
CA ALA A 151 21.68 36.71 35.61
C ALA A 151 21.37 36.62 37.11
N GLU A 152 21.63 35.47 37.73
CA GLU A 152 21.37 35.24 39.15
C GLU A 152 22.32 36.05 40.05
N ILE A 153 21.74 36.85 40.94
CA ILE A 153 22.46 37.70 41.87
C ILE A 153 23.19 36.82 42.89
N GLY A 154 24.52 36.95 42.97
CA GLY A 154 25.34 36.19 43.91
C GLY A 154 25.65 34.75 43.45
N ALA A 155 25.34 34.39 42.21
CA ALA A 155 25.70 33.09 41.65
C ALA A 155 27.22 32.88 41.65
N LYS A 156 27.62 31.65 41.99
CA LYS A 156 29.02 31.25 41.90
C LYS A 156 29.40 30.99 40.44
N PRO A 157 30.67 31.26 40.07
CA PRO A 157 31.14 30.88 38.75
C PRO A 157 30.96 29.37 38.54
N PRO A 158 30.56 28.95 37.33
CA PRO A 158 30.30 27.54 37.04
C PRO A 158 31.59 26.72 37.15
N ARG A 159 31.45 25.47 37.59
CA ARG A 159 32.60 24.56 37.73
C ARG A 159 33.19 24.27 36.34
N GLN A 160 34.53 24.22 36.25
CA GLN A 160 35.22 23.94 34.99
C GLN A 160 34.77 22.61 34.36
N LEU A 161 34.57 21.56 35.16
CA LEU A 161 34.04 20.27 34.68
C LEU A 161 32.65 20.42 34.02
N GLN A 162 31.76 21.23 34.60
CA GLN A 162 30.43 21.45 34.04
C GLN A 162 30.50 22.22 32.71
N LEU A 163 31.42 23.19 32.60
CA LEU A 163 31.65 23.91 31.35
C LEU A 163 32.24 23.01 30.26
N PHE A 164 33.15 22.09 30.63
CA PHE A 164 33.73 21.12 29.71
C PHE A 164 32.67 20.15 29.18
N LEU A 165 31.87 19.54 30.06
CA LEU A 165 30.79 18.64 29.65
C LEU A 165 29.74 19.34 28.77
N LEU A 166 29.41 20.60 29.10
CA LEU A 166 28.51 21.40 28.26
C LEU A 166 29.12 21.65 26.88
N LEU A 167 30.41 21.99 26.80
CA LEU A 167 31.09 22.18 25.52
C LEU A 167 31.11 20.90 24.69
N GLU A 168 31.45 19.76 25.29
CA GLU A 168 31.47 18.46 24.62
C GLU A 168 30.08 18.12 24.05
N GLN A 169 29.03 18.31 24.85
CA GLN A 169 27.65 18.15 24.38
C GLN A 169 27.34 19.11 23.21
N GLN A 170 27.74 20.38 23.29
CA GLN A 170 27.47 21.33 22.21
C GLN A 170 28.26 21.03 20.93
N LEU A 171 29.47 20.45 21.03
CA LEU A 171 30.23 20.00 19.86
C LEU A 171 29.58 18.79 19.18
N GLN A 172 29.03 17.87 19.97
CA GLN A 172 28.27 16.72 19.46
C GLN A 172 26.97 17.17 18.79
N ASP A 173 26.20 18.02 19.48
CA ASP A 173 24.97 18.61 18.94
C ASP A 173 25.24 19.40 17.63
N GLU A 174 26.38 20.10 17.52
CA GLU A 174 26.76 20.81 16.28
C GLU A 174 26.92 19.85 15.10
N LYS A 175 27.63 18.72 15.30
CA LYS A 175 27.84 17.71 14.25
C LYS A 175 26.52 17.10 13.80
N GLU A 176 25.70 16.65 14.76
CA GLU A 176 24.40 16.03 14.48
C GLU A 176 23.47 16.98 13.73
N VAL A 177 23.42 18.26 14.14
CA VAL A 177 22.57 19.24 13.47
C VAL A 177 23.05 19.52 12.05
N ILE A 178 24.37 19.56 11.80
CA ILE A 178 24.91 19.71 10.44
C ILE A 178 24.50 18.52 9.57
N GLU A 179 24.67 17.29 10.04
CA GLU A 179 24.25 16.08 9.33
C GLU A 179 22.76 16.11 9.01
N LEU A 180 21.91 16.41 10.00
CA LEU A 180 20.47 16.53 9.82
C LEU A 180 20.08 17.60 8.79
N ILE A 181 20.79 18.73 8.75
CA ILE A 181 20.56 19.78 7.74
C ILE A 181 20.92 19.26 6.35
N ARG A 182 22.04 18.53 6.21
CA ARG A 182 22.46 17.98 4.91
C ARG A 182 21.51 16.90 4.39
N ASP A 183 20.99 16.04 5.26
CA ASP A 183 19.98 15.05 4.90
C ASP A 183 18.66 15.71 4.49
N PHE A 184 18.28 16.76 5.19
CA PHE A 184 17.10 17.55 4.87
C PHE A 184 17.24 18.28 3.52
N GLU A 185 18.42 18.83 3.20
CA GLU A 185 18.70 19.41 1.88
C GLU A 185 18.53 18.39 0.74
N ASN A 186 18.93 17.13 0.96
CA ASN A 186 18.70 16.03 0.01
C ASN A 186 17.21 15.78 -0.19
N GLN A 187 16.44 15.65 0.90
CA GLN A 187 14.99 15.42 0.82
C GLN A 187 14.26 16.55 0.07
N ILE A 188 14.66 17.81 0.29
CA ILE A 188 14.09 18.94 -0.47
C ILE A 188 14.45 18.83 -1.94
N SER A 189 15.70 18.49 -2.26
CA SER A 189 16.15 18.36 -3.65
C SER A 189 15.39 17.25 -4.38
N GLU A 190 15.21 16.09 -3.74
CA GLU A 190 14.39 14.99 -4.26
C GLU A 190 12.92 15.40 -4.47
N LEU A 191 12.33 16.09 -3.49
CA LEU A 191 10.95 16.59 -3.60
C LEU A 191 10.78 17.56 -4.78
N LEU A 192 11.76 18.44 -4.99
CA LEU A 192 11.73 19.37 -6.13
C LEU A 192 11.89 18.63 -7.46
N LEU A 193 12.75 17.61 -7.52
CA LEU A 193 12.97 16.80 -8.72
C LEU A 193 11.71 15.99 -9.07
N LEU A 194 11.08 15.34 -8.08
CA LEU A 194 9.80 14.65 -8.24
C LEU A 194 8.72 15.59 -8.75
N ARG A 195 8.60 16.79 -8.16
CA ARG A 195 7.64 17.79 -8.60
C ARG A 195 7.89 18.25 -10.04
N ALA A 196 9.15 18.48 -10.41
CA ALA A 196 9.50 18.84 -11.78
C ALA A 196 9.13 17.73 -12.76
N HIS A 197 9.37 16.46 -12.39
CA HIS A 197 8.97 15.30 -13.16
C HIS A 197 7.44 15.17 -13.29
N GLU A 198 6.69 15.31 -12.20
CA GLU A 198 5.23 15.32 -12.18
C GLU A 198 4.65 16.45 -13.05
N MET A 199 5.27 17.64 -13.03
CA MET A 199 4.85 18.77 -13.86
C MET A 199 5.17 18.56 -15.34
N ALA A 200 6.29 17.91 -15.66
CA ALA A 200 6.68 17.60 -17.05
C ALA A 200 5.84 16.44 -17.63
N PHE A 201 5.52 15.44 -16.81
CA PHE A 201 4.76 14.25 -17.19
C PHE A 201 3.48 14.13 -16.37
N SER A 202 2.60 15.12 -16.48
CA SER A 202 1.32 15.10 -15.77
C SER A 202 0.46 13.93 -16.27
N LYS A 203 0.34 12.89 -15.43
CA LYS A 203 -0.59 11.78 -15.65
C LYS A 203 -1.73 11.92 -14.65
N LEU A 204 -2.95 11.65 -15.12
CA LEU A 204 -4.09 11.53 -14.23
C LEU A 204 -4.02 10.12 -13.60
N ASP A 205 -4.09 10.03 -12.27
CA ASP A 205 -4.32 8.74 -11.62
C ASP A 205 -5.76 8.31 -11.93
N VAL A 206 -5.88 7.49 -12.96
CA VAL A 206 -7.14 6.90 -13.38
C VAL A 206 -7.45 5.76 -12.42
N SER A 207 -8.59 5.85 -11.73
CA SER A 207 -9.05 4.75 -10.88
C SER A 207 -9.11 3.45 -11.67
N VAL A 208 -8.71 2.33 -11.03
CA VAL A 208 -8.81 0.98 -11.61
C VAL A 208 -10.25 0.68 -12.07
N PHE A 209 -11.24 1.30 -11.44
CA PHE A 209 -12.66 1.15 -11.76
C PHE A 209 -13.15 2.04 -12.93
N ASN A 210 -12.31 2.94 -13.44
CA ASN A 210 -12.65 3.79 -14.58
C ASN A 210 -12.42 3.02 -15.89
N ARG A 211 -13.48 2.34 -16.34
CA ARG A 211 -13.49 1.46 -17.53
C ARG A 211 -13.19 2.18 -18.84
N GLU A 212 -13.39 3.50 -18.93
CA GLU A 212 -13.19 4.26 -20.17
C GLU A 212 -11.73 4.64 -20.42
N GLN A 213 -11.00 4.96 -19.35
CA GLN A 213 -9.61 5.45 -19.43
C GLN A 213 -8.57 4.35 -19.19
N ASN A 214 -8.94 3.23 -18.56
CA ASN A 214 -8.03 2.12 -18.29
C ASN A 214 -7.97 1.15 -19.48
N GLN A 215 -7.05 1.43 -20.43
CA GLN A 215 -6.87 0.65 -21.66
C GLN A 215 -6.53 -0.83 -21.40
N GLU A 216 -5.76 -1.14 -20.35
CA GLU A 216 -5.39 -2.51 -19.99
C GLU A 216 -6.59 -3.31 -19.47
N PHE A 217 -7.47 -2.69 -18.68
CA PHE A 217 -8.70 -3.33 -18.24
C PHE A 217 -9.64 -3.59 -19.42
N ARG A 218 -9.69 -2.66 -20.39
CA ARG A 218 -10.49 -2.80 -21.61
C ARG A 218 -9.96 -3.93 -22.51
N SER A 219 -8.65 -4.03 -22.71
CA SER A 219 -8.04 -5.11 -23.49
C SER A 219 -8.24 -6.47 -22.80
N GLY A 220 -8.06 -6.55 -21.48
CA GLY A 220 -8.30 -7.78 -20.73
C GLY A 220 -9.76 -8.24 -20.80
N MET A 221 -10.72 -7.31 -20.75
CA MET A 221 -12.15 -7.65 -20.88
C MET A 221 -12.50 -8.17 -22.28
N LEU A 222 -11.95 -7.54 -23.34
CA LEU A 222 -12.11 -7.98 -24.73
C LEU A 222 -11.53 -9.38 -24.96
N GLU A 223 -10.33 -9.66 -24.47
CA GLU A 223 -9.71 -10.99 -24.59
C GLU A 223 -10.52 -12.08 -23.88
N GLN A 224 -11.08 -11.77 -22.71
CA GLN A 224 -11.89 -12.73 -21.96
C GLN A 224 -13.23 -12.98 -22.64
N GLU A 225 -13.82 -11.96 -23.27
CA GLU A 225 -15.03 -12.09 -24.08
C GLU A 225 -14.76 -12.93 -25.34
N GLU A 226 -13.65 -12.70 -26.04
CA GLU A 226 -13.24 -13.50 -27.19
C GLU A 226 -12.99 -14.97 -26.83
N LYS A 227 -12.29 -15.24 -25.72
CA LYS A 227 -12.14 -16.62 -25.21
C LYS A 227 -13.48 -17.27 -24.93
N GLN A 228 -14.40 -16.57 -24.27
CA GLN A 228 -15.74 -17.11 -24.00
C GLN A 228 -16.53 -17.39 -25.28
N ARG A 229 -16.40 -16.55 -26.32
CA ARG A 229 -17.01 -16.83 -27.63
C ARG A 229 -16.41 -18.08 -28.26
N MET A 230 -15.08 -18.19 -28.29
CA MET A 230 -14.38 -19.35 -28.84
C MET A 230 -14.73 -20.66 -28.11
N TYR A 231 -14.90 -20.62 -26.77
CA TYR A 231 -15.37 -21.78 -26.01
C TYR A 231 -16.81 -22.16 -26.36
N LYS A 232 -17.73 -21.18 -26.47
CA LYS A 232 -19.12 -21.44 -26.86
C LYS A 232 -19.22 -21.97 -28.29
N GLU A 233 -18.40 -21.48 -29.20
CA GLU A 233 -18.39 -21.90 -30.60
C GLU A 233 -17.89 -23.34 -30.72
N LYS A 234 -16.83 -23.71 -29.98
CA LYS A 234 -16.36 -25.11 -29.90
C LYS A 234 -17.37 -26.07 -29.27
N GLU A 235 -18.13 -25.64 -28.25
CA GLU A 235 -19.22 -26.47 -27.69
C GLU A 235 -20.38 -26.67 -28.67
N VAL A 236 -20.56 -25.77 -29.65
CA VAL A 236 -21.61 -25.88 -30.67
C VAL A 236 -21.18 -26.72 -31.87
N GLU A 237 -19.88 -26.75 -32.22
CA GLU A 237 -19.35 -27.52 -33.35
C GLU A 237 -19.29 -29.04 -33.13
N GLU A 238 -19.26 -29.51 -31.88
CA GLU A 238 -19.34 -30.94 -31.56
C GLU A 238 -20.81 -31.39 -31.51
N GLU A 239 -21.45 -31.61 -32.66
CA GLU A 239 -22.76 -32.27 -32.74
C GLU A 239 -22.65 -33.69 -32.15
N ILE A 240 -23.20 -33.90 -30.95
CA ILE A 240 -23.17 -35.19 -30.26
C ILE A 240 -24.06 -36.19 -31.01
N ASP A 241 -23.45 -37.20 -31.65
CA ASP A 241 -24.18 -38.31 -32.26
C ASP A 241 -24.70 -39.27 -31.19
N TYR A 242 -26.01 -39.18 -30.92
CA TYR A 242 -26.70 -40.04 -29.95
C TYR A 242 -26.86 -41.50 -30.40
N LEU A 243 -26.77 -41.81 -31.69
CA LEU A 243 -26.99 -43.15 -32.24
C LEU A 243 -25.69 -43.94 -32.48
N GLY A 244 -24.56 -43.27 -32.65
CA GLY A 244 -23.24 -43.87 -32.87
C GLY A 244 -22.90 -45.05 -31.96
N PRO A 245 -23.12 -44.98 -30.62
CA PRO A 245 -22.84 -46.11 -29.72
C PRO A 245 -23.68 -47.37 -29.98
N TYR A 246 -24.93 -47.21 -30.42
CA TYR A 246 -25.83 -48.33 -30.71
C TYR A 246 -25.51 -48.98 -32.06
N LEU A 247 -25.16 -48.15 -33.05
CA LEU A 247 -24.69 -48.61 -34.36
C LEU A 247 -23.34 -49.35 -34.25
N ALA A 248 -22.43 -48.85 -33.42
CA ALA A 248 -21.15 -49.50 -33.14
C ALA A 248 -21.31 -50.89 -32.50
N ARG A 249 -22.32 -51.08 -31.63
CA ARG A 249 -22.66 -52.38 -31.02
C ARG A 249 -23.11 -53.42 -32.05
N LEU A 250 -23.69 -52.97 -33.16
CA LEU A 250 -24.09 -53.80 -34.29
C LEU A 250 -22.99 -53.99 -35.34
N GLY A 251 -21.80 -53.41 -35.13
CA GLY A 251 -20.68 -53.48 -36.07
C GLY A 251 -20.76 -52.48 -37.23
N ASN A 252 -21.50 -51.37 -37.07
CA ASN A 252 -21.71 -50.33 -38.07
C ASN A 252 -22.18 -50.87 -39.43
N PRO A 253 -23.35 -51.51 -39.50
CA PRO A 253 -23.89 -52.02 -40.77
C PRO A 253 -24.28 -50.87 -41.71
N ASP A 254 -24.04 -51.04 -43.01
CA ASP A 254 -24.42 -50.07 -44.05
C ASP A 254 -25.95 -49.90 -44.19
N ALA A 255 -26.73 -50.90 -43.76
CA ALA A 255 -28.19 -50.86 -43.70
C ALA A 255 -28.71 -51.73 -42.54
N LEU A 256 -29.72 -51.24 -41.82
CA LEU A 256 -30.37 -51.96 -40.72
C LEU A 256 -31.58 -52.75 -41.22
N THR A 257 -31.77 -53.97 -40.72
CA THR A 257 -33.04 -54.69 -40.89
C THR A 257 -34.15 -54.01 -40.08
N TYR A 258 -35.42 -54.12 -40.49
CA TYR A 258 -36.56 -53.51 -39.77
C TYR A 258 -36.57 -53.81 -38.25
N GLN A 259 -36.29 -55.05 -37.86
CA GLN A 259 -36.20 -55.43 -36.44
C GLN A 259 -35.02 -54.76 -35.72
N GLN A 260 -33.86 -54.67 -36.37
CA GLN A 260 -32.67 -54.03 -35.81
C GLN A 260 -32.86 -52.51 -35.67
N ALA A 261 -33.54 -51.88 -36.64
CA ALA A 261 -33.89 -50.45 -36.59
C ALA A 261 -34.87 -50.14 -35.44
N LEU A 262 -35.88 -51.00 -35.23
CA LEU A 262 -36.78 -50.87 -34.07
C LEU A 262 -36.03 -51.03 -32.75
N ASP A 263 -35.17 -52.05 -32.65
CA ASP A 263 -34.41 -52.33 -31.43
C ASP A 263 -33.46 -51.18 -31.09
N VAL A 264 -32.75 -50.61 -32.08
CA VAL A 264 -31.87 -49.44 -31.89
C VAL A 264 -32.66 -48.22 -31.46
N LYS A 265 -33.79 -47.93 -32.12
CA LYS A 265 -34.66 -46.79 -31.80
C LYS A 265 -35.17 -46.87 -30.36
N TYR A 266 -35.77 -47.99 -29.97
CA TYR A 266 -36.32 -48.13 -28.63
C TYR A 266 -35.23 -48.23 -27.55
N SER A 267 -34.10 -48.90 -27.83
CA SER A 267 -32.99 -48.95 -26.87
C SER A 267 -32.38 -47.58 -26.61
N CYS A 268 -32.19 -46.76 -27.66
CA CYS A 268 -31.68 -45.40 -27.53
C CYS A 268 -32.63 -44.50 -26.71
N LEU A 269 -33.93 -44.53 -27.03
CA LEU A 269 -34.93 -43.72 -26.32
C LEU A 269 -35.13 -44.17 -24.87
N ASP A 270 -35.09 -45.47 -24.59
CA ASP A 270 -35.26 -46.00 -23.24
C ASP A 270 -34.02 -45.77 -22.37
N GLU A 271 -32.82 -45.99 -22.89
CA GLU A 271 -31.57 -45.66 -22.18
C GLU A 271 -31.47 -44.15 -21.90
N PHE A 272 -31.90 -43.29 -22.84
CA PHE A 272 -31.93 -41.84 -22.60
C PHE A 272 -32.94 -41.45 -21.52
N ARG A 273 -34.12 -42.09 -21.49
CA ARG A 273 -35.11 -41.91 -20.42
C ARG A 273 -34.54 -42.34 -19.06
N HIS A 274 -33.88 -43.50 -19.01
CA HIS A 274 -33.21 -43.97 -17.81
C HIS A 274 -32.10 -43.03 -17.36
N LEU A 275 -31.34 -42.45 -18.28
CA LEU A 275 -30.29 -41.47 -17.99
C LEU A 275 -30.89 -40.20 -17.37
N LEU A 276 -31.98 -39.66 -17.91
CA LEU A 276 -32.66 -38.49 -17.33
C LEU A 276 -33.13 -38.77 -15.90
N VAL A 277 -33.73 -39.93 -15.67
CA VAL A 277 -34.19 -40.33 -14.32
C VAL A 277 -33.00 -40.55 -13.38
N ALA A 278 -31.97 -41.26 -13.80
CA ALA A 278 -30.77 -41.51 -13.00
C ALA A 278 -30.06 -40.20 -12.63
N ARG A 279 -29.98 -39.25 -13.56
CA ARG A 279 -29.40 -37.93 -13.33
C ARG A 279 -30.21 -37.10 -12.33
N ALA A 280 -31.54 -37.13 -12.43
CA ALA A 280 -32.40 -36.46 -11.45
C ALA A 280 -32.21 -37.06 -10.05
N ASN A 281 -32.17 -38.39 -9.96
CA ASN A 281 -31.96 -39.11 -8.70
C ASN A 281 -30.58 -38.86 -8.10
N ASP A 282 -29.53 -38.76 -8.91
CA ASP A 282 -28.19 -38.42 -8.45
C ASP A 282 -28.13 -37.00 -7.88
N ILE A 283 -28.69 -36.01 -8.59
CA ILE A 283 -28.77 -34.63 -8.09
C ILE A 283 -29.56 -34.57 -6.79
N GLN A 284 -30.69 -35.28 -6.72
CA GLN A 284 -31.52 -35.37 -5.52
C GLN A 284 -30.77 -36.03 -4.35
N HIS A 285 -30.04 -37.12 -4.59
CA HIS A 285 -29.25 -37.80 -3.57
C HIS A 285 -28.13 -36.90 -3.03
N GLN A 286 -27.43 -36.16 -3.90
CA GLN A 286 -26.43 -35.19 -3.46
C GLN A 286 -27.06 -34.05 -2.66
N PHE A 287 -28.27 -33.62 -3.03
CA PHE A 287 -29.00 -32.59 -2.29
C PHE A 287 -29.32 -33.05 -0.88
N GLU A 288 -29.93 -34.22 -0.73
CA GLU A 288 -30.27 -34.83 0.57
C GLU A 288 -29.03 -35.03 1.43
N LYS A 289 -27.97 -35.62 0.87
CA LYS A 289 -26.70 -35.81 1.59
C LYS A 289 -26.08 -34.49 2.08
N THR A 290 -26.19 -33.43 1.28
CA THR A 290 -25.68 -32.10 1.64
C THR A 290 -26.56 -31.47 2.73
N SER A 291 -27.89 -31.63 2.64
CA SER A 291 -28.84 -31.20 3.68
C SER A 291 -28.57 -31.89 5.02
N ASP A 292 -28.44 -33.22 5.03
CA ASP A 292 -28.14 -34.00 6.23
C ASP A 292 -26.83 -33.54 6.89
N ARG A 293 -25.81 -33.25 6.07
CA ARG A 293 -24.52 -32.75 6.56
C ARG A 293 -24.62 -31.37 7.21
N ILE A 294 -25.43 -30.48 6.64
CA ILE A 294 -25.69 -29.15 7.22
C ILE A 294 -26.41 -29.31 8.56
N GLU A 295 -27.41 -30.17 8.65
CA GLU A 295 -28.15 -30.44 9.89
C GLU A 295 -27.23 -31.03 10.99
N GLU A 296 -26.34 -31.95 10.63
CA GLU A 296 -25.35 -32.54 11.54
C GLU A 296 -24.39 -31.47 12.10
N ILE A 297 -23.85 -30.62 11.23
CA ILE A 297 -22.93 -29.54 11.61
C ILE A 297 -23.64 -28.50 12.49
N GLN A 298 -24.88 -28.13 12.16
CA GLN A 298 -25.69 -27.19 12.96
C GLN A 298 -26.04 -27.75 14.35
N SER A 299 -26.38 -29.04 14.43
CA SER A 299 -26.65 -29.72 15.70
C SER A 299 -25.41 -29.76 16.58
N TRP A 300 -24.25 -30.11 16.00
CA TRP A 300 -22.97 -30.11 16.70
C TRP A 300 -22.60 -28.73 17.26
N TYR A 301 -22.80 -27.66 16.48
CA TYR A 301 -22.52 -26.30 16.93
C TYR A 301 -23.45 -25.88 18.08
N THR A 302 -24.74 -26.20 17.98
CA THR A 302 -25.71 -25.92 19.05
C THR A 302 -25.30 -26.56 20.38
N GLU A 303 -24.78 -27.78 20.35
CA GLU A 303 -24.33 -28.51 21.55
C GLU A 303 -22.97 -28.01 22.10
N ASN A 304 -22.09 -27.49 21.25
CA ASN A 304 -20.70 -27.19 21.61
C ASN A 304 -20.34 -25.69 21.61
N HIS A 305 -21.28 -24.78 21.30
CA HIS A 305 -21.00 -23.35 21.10
C HIS A 305 -20.34 -22.66 22.30
N GLU A 306 -20.65 -23.06 23.55
CA GLU A 306 -20.03 -22.47 24.75
C GLU A 306 -18.55 -22.87 24.94
N ARG A 307 -18.07 -23.90 24.24
CA ARG A 307 -16.74 -24.51 24.44
C ARG A 307 -15.78 -24.30 23.28
N ILE A 308 -16.22 -23.64 22.20
CA ILE A 308 -15.46 -23.47 20.96
C ILE A 308 -14.61 -22.19 20.99
N SER A 309 -13.39 -22.29 20.44
CA SER A 309 -12.48 -21.16 20.25
C SER A 309 -12.94 -20.27 19.08
N PRO A 310 -12.71 -18.94 19.11
CA PRO A 310 -13.10 -18.03 18.03
C PRO A 310 -12.51 -18.41 16.65
N GLU A 311 -11.35 -19.06 16.60
CA GLU A 311 -10.77 -19.53 15.33
C GLU A 311 -11.52 -20.75 14.76
N ALA A 312 -11.98 -21.65 15.64
CA ALA A 312 -12.77 -22.82 15.25
C ALA A 312 -14.20 -22.42 14.87
N GLU A 313 -14.75 -21.38 15.50
CA GLU A 313 -16.02 -20.77 15.14
C GLU A 313 -16.00 -20.12 13.75
N ALA A 314 -14.93 -19.42 13.39
CA ALA A 314 -14.78 -18.85 12.06
C ALA A 314 -14.75 -19.94 10.96
N LYS A 315 -14.03 -21.05 11.20
CA LYS A 315 -13.98 -22.21 10.28
C LYS A 315 -15.33 -22.88 10.11
N TYR A 316 -16.12 -22.99 11.18
CA TYR A 316 -17.49 -23.49 11.11
C TYR A 316 -18.36 -22.64 10.18
N PHE A 317 -18.33 -21.31 10.32
CA PHE A 317 -19.13 -20.43 9.48
C PHE A 317 -18.70 -20.49 8.00
N GLU A 318 -17.41 -20.67 7.73
CA GLU A 318 -16.91 -20.87 6.37
C GLU A 318 -17.44 -22.18 5.75
N GLU A 319 -17.32 -23.32 6.45
CA GLU A 319 -17.81 -24.63 5.99
C GLU A 319 -19.34 -24.62 5.75
N VAL A 320 -20.11 -24.03 6.67
CA VAL A 320 -21.57 -23.92 6.51
C VAL A 320 -21.95 -23.06 5.31
N ASN A 321 -21.26 -21.93 5.08
CA ASN A 321 -21.54 -21.07 3.94
C ASN A 321 -21.24 -21.76 2.60
N GLU A 322 -20.13 -22.53 2.53
CA GLU A 322 -19.80 -23.32 1.34
C GLU A 322 -20.87 -24.40 1.07
N LEU A 323 -21.31 -25.12 2.09
CA LEU A 323 -22.34 -26.16 1.96
C LEU A 323 -23.69 -25.58 1.54
N ILE A 324 -24.10 -24.43 2.09
CA ILE A 324 -25.34 -23.74 1.70
C ILE A 324 -25.27 -23.28 0.23
N PHE A 325 -24.13 -22.74 -0.20
CA PHE A 325 -23.92 -22.35 -1.60
C PHE A 325 -24.01 -23.55 -2.54
N TYR A 326 -23.39 -24.67 -2.16
CA TYR A 326 -23.45 -25.91 -2.91
C TYR A 326 -24.89 -26.46 -2.99
N LEU A 327 -25.61 -26.47 -1.86
CA LEU A 327 -27.02 -26.88 -1.80
C LEU A 327 -27.90 -26.06 -2.75
N ARG A 328 -27.73 -24.73 -2.77
CA ARG A 328 -28.47 -23.84 -3.68
C ARG A 328 -28.12 -24.10 -5.15
N THR A 329 -26.89 -24.49 -5.43
CA THR A 329 -26.48 -24.88 -6.79
C THR A 329 -27.18 -26.19 -7.22
N LEU A 330 -27.30 -27.16 -6.32
CA LEU A 330 -28.03 -28.42 -6.57
C LEU A 330 -29.52 -28.16 -6.79
N GLU A 331 -30.14 -27.27 -6.01
CA GLU A 331 -31.55 -26.86 -6.18
C GLU A 331 -31.81 -26.27 -7.57
N ILE A 332 -30.96 -25.33 -8.01
CA ILE A 332 -31.06 -24.73 -9.34
C ILE A 332 -30.85 -25.79 -10.43
N ARG A 333 -29.89 -26.72 -10.24
CA ARG A 333 -29.64 -27.81 -11.18
C ARG A 333 -30.86 -28.74 -11.30
N LEU A 334 -31.49 -29.09 -10.19
CA LEU A 334 -32.69 -29.93 -10.15
C LEU A 334 -33.87 -29.24 -10.85
N SER A 335 -34.11 -27.96 -10.56
CA SER A 335 -35.17 -27.17 -11.23
C SER A 335 -34.94 -27.11 -12.73
N ARG A 336 -33.74 -26.76 -13.18
CA ARG A 336 -33.41 -26.71 -14.61
C ARG A 336 -33.53 -28.07 -15.28
N HIS A 337 -33.14 -29.14 -14.59
CA HIS A 337 -33.29 -30.49 -15.13
C HIS A 337 -34.76 -30.84 -15.32
N LYS A 338 -35.63 -30.51 -14.35
CA LYS A 338 -37.08 -30.70 -14.46
C LYS A 338 -37.64 -29.93 -15.66
N ASP A 339 -37.28 -28.65 -15.81
CA ASP A 339 -37.81 -27.79 -16.87
C ASP A 339 -37.34 -28.23 -18.27
N LEU A 340 -36.09 -28.67 -18.42
CA LEU A 340 -35.49 -28.99 -19.73
C LEU A 340 -35.61 -30.46 -20.13
N SER A 341 -35.85 -31.38 -19.18
CA SER A 341 -35.89 -32.82 -19.44
C SER A 341 -36.90 -33.22 -20.52
N PHE A 342 -38.09 -32.63 -20.50
CA PHE A 342 -39.13 -32.89 -21.51
C PHE A 342 -38.68 -32.42 -22.91
N SER A 343 -38.24 -31.16 -23.02
CA SER A 343 -37.80 -30.59 -24.30
C SER A 343 -36.58 -31.34 -24.88
N ARG A 344 -35.66 -31.79 -24.03
CA ARG A 344 -34.51 -32.61 -24.45
C ARG A 344 -34.92 -34.01 -24.93
N TYR A 345 -35.89 -34.63 -24.24
CA TYR A 345 -36.43 -35.92 -24.69
C TYR A 345 -37.11 -35.77 -26.04
N GLU A 346 -37.92 -34.73 -26.23
CA GLU A 346 -38.57 -34.43 -27.50
C GLU A 346 -37.57 -34.18 -28.63
N ALA A 347 -36.50 -33.44 -28.38
CA ALA A 347 -35.45 -33.19 -29.36
C ALA A 347 -34.76 -34.50 -29.82
N ILE A 348 -34.52 -35.45 -28.90
CA ILE A 348 -33.95 -36.75 -29.26
C ILE A 348 -34.95 -37.62 -30.00
N VAL A 349 -36.23 -37.60 -29.63
CA VAL A 349 -37.28 -38.29 -30.40
C VAL A 349 -37.33 -37.77 -31.84
N GLN A 350 -37.26 -36.45 -32.03
CA GLN A 350 -37.19 -35.85 -33.36
C GLN A 350 -35.92 -36.27 -34.11
N TYR A 351 -34.75 -36.20 -33.47
CA TYR A 351 -33.47 -36.64 -34.05
C TYR A 351 -33.52 -38.09 -34.52
N VAL A 352 -33.97 -39.01 -33.66
CA VAL A 352 -34.05 -40.45 -33.94
C VAL A 352 -35.06 -40.74 -35.06
N ASN A 353 -36.18 -40.00 -35.13
CA ASN A 353 -37.15 -40.17 -36.21
C ASN A 353 -36.67 -39.60 -37.55
N SER A 354 -35.84 -38.55 -37.55
CA SER A 354 -35.29 -37.95 -38.77
C SER A 354 -33.98 -38.60 -39.25
N HIS A 355 -33.48 -39.61 -38.55
CA HIS A 355 -32.15 -40.14 -38.78
C HIS A 355 -32.14 -41.08 -40.01
N PRO A 356 -31.27 -40.87 -41.02
CA PRO A 356 -31.29 -41.61 -42.30
C PRO A 356 -31.20 -43.14 -42.17
N MET A 357 -30.52 -43.64 -41.14
CA MET A 357 -30.39 -45.09 -40.89
C MET A 357 -31.68 -45.76 -40.38
N LEU A 358 -32.67 -44.97 -39.96
CA LEU A 358 -33.93 -45.44 -39.39
C LEU A 358 -35.15 -45.19 -40.33
N ASP A 359 -34.94 -44.61 -41.52
CA ASP A 359 -35.97 -44.36 -42.55
C ASP A 359 -36.75 -45.63 -42.95
N ILE A 360 -36.15 -46.81 -42.78
CA ILE A 360 -36.77 -48.11 -43.05
C ILE A 360 -38.03 -48.35 -42.20
N LEU A 361 -38.15 -47.66 -41.06
CA LEU A 361 -39.30 -47.74 -40.16
C LEU A 361 -40.51 -46.99 -40.71
N ASP A 362 -40.30 -45.82 -41.31
CA ASP A 362 -41.37 -44.98 -41.88
C ASP A 362 -41.97 -45.60 -43.14
N HIS A 363 -41.15 -46.27 -43.96
CA HIS A 363 -41.59 -46.96 -45.17
C HIS A 363 -42.47 -48.20 -44.91
N PHE A 364 -42.27 -48.88 -43.77
CA PHE A 364 -43.08 -50.03 -43.38
C PHE A 364 -44.45 -49.62 -42.79
N GLU A 365 -44.53 -48.46 -42.14
CA GLU A 365 -45.80 -47.90 -41.62
C GLU A 365 -46.72 -47.42 -42.75
N THR A 366 -46.18 -46.98 -43.89
CA THR A 366 -46.97 -46.61 -45.09
C THR A 366 -47.42 -47.79 -45.97
N ALA A 367 -46.88 -48.99 -45.75
CA ALA A 367 -47.17 -50.20 -46.55
C ALA A 367 -48.21 -51.14 -45.91
N ARG A 368 -48.88 -50.69 -44.83
CA ARG A 368 -49.99 -51.35 -44.14
C ARG A 368 -51.25 -50.51 -44.28
#